data_AF-A0A1V4IG60-F1
#
_entry.id   AF-A0A1V4IG60-F1
#
_cell.length_a   1.000
_cell.length_b   1.000
_cell.length_c   1.000
_cell.angle_alpha   90.00
_cell.angle_beta   90.00
_cell.angle_gamma   90.00
#
_symmetry.space_group_name_H-M   'P 1'
#
loop_
_entity.id
_entity.type
_entity.pdbx_description
1 polymer ?
#
loop_
_entity_poly.entity_id
_entity_poly.type
_entity_poly.pdbx_seq_one_letter_code
_entity_poly.pdbx_strand_id
1 'polypeptide(L)' 'MEKYGNHEIIVIQNNENQYPYKAIAKIGDTEIKHKGQSQSQAIDLVKQSINKLKLKHIL' A
#
# COMPACT_ATOMS: atom_id res chain seq x y z
N MET A 1 10.70 2.15 -4.65
CA MET A 1 10.42 1.73 -3.26
C MET A 1 10.23 2.99 -2.44
N GLU A 2 9.16 3.08 -1.67
CA GLU A 2 8.87 4.24 -0.81
C GLU A 2 8.85 3.81 0.66
N LYS A 3 9.46 4.60 1.54
CA LYS A 3 9.44 4.34 2.99
C LYS A 3 8.30 5.13 3.64
N TYR A 4 7.46 4.45 4.42
CA TYR A 4 6.39 5.07 5.19
C TYR A 4 6.51 4.71 6.67
N GLY A 5 7.19 5.57 7.43
CA GLY A 5 7.61 5.27 8.80
C GLY A 5 8.63 4.14 8.82
N ASN A 6 8.34 3.07 9.57
CA ASN A 6 9.15 1.85 9.63
C ASN A 6 8.74 0.78 8.59
N HIS A 7 7.88 1.13 7.62
CA HIS A 7 7.34 0.18 6.66
C HIS A 7 7.83 0.47 5.25
N GLU A 8 8.15 -0.59 4.50
CA GLU A 8 8.52 -0.51 3.10
C GLU A 8 7.29 -0.71 2.23
N ILE A 9 7.03 0.24 1.33
CA ILE A 9 5.99 0.18 0.32
C ILE A 9 6.64 -0.09 -1.05
N ILE A 10 6.32 -1.24 -1.62
CA ILE A 10 6.74 -1.65 -2.95
C ILE A 10 5.59 -1.41 -3.91
N VAL A 11 5.85 -0.66 -4.99
CA VAL A 11 4.86 -0.45 -6.06
C VAL A 11 5.31 -1.27 -7.26
N ILE A 12 4.40 -2.10 -7.76
CA ILE A 12 4.57 -2.88 -8.97
C ILE A 12 3.57 -2.44 -10.02
N GLN A 13 3.97 -2.48 -11.29
CA GLN A 13 3.00 -2.38 -12.38
C GLN A 13 2.19 -3.67 -12.43
N ASN A 14 0.90 -3.50 -12.67
CA ASN A 14 -0.09 -4.54 -12.74
C ASN A 14 -0.65 -4.48 -14.16
N ASN A 15 -0.65 -5.57 -14.93
CA ASN A 15 -1.07 -5.57 -16.34
C ASN A 15 -2.60 -5.44 -16.52
N GLU A 16 -3.29 -4.76 -15.61
CA GLU A 16 -4.73 -4.52 -15.65
C GLU A 16 -5.02 -3.09 -16.11
N ASN A 17 -5.84 -2.95 -17.17
CA ASN A 17 -6.17 -1.64 -17.75
C ASN A 17 -6.81 -0.66 -16.76
N GLN A 18 -7.66 -1.15 -15.85
CA GLN A 18 -8.36 -0.28 -14.90
C GLN A 18 -7.52 0.08 -13.67
N TYR A 19 -6.54 -0.76 -13.32
CA TYR A 19 -5.67 -0.56 -12.16
C TYR A 19 -4.23 -1.00 -12.49
N PRO A 20 -3.50 -0.19 -13.28
CA PRO A 20 -2.18 -0.53 -13.77
C PRO A 20 -1.09 -0.52 -12.70
N TYR A 21 -1.40 -0.12 -11.47
CA TYR A 21 -0.45 -0.09 -10.37
C TYR A 21 -0.97 -0.85 -9.15
N LYS A 22 -0.07 -1.52 -8.45
CA LYS A 22 -0.34 -2.19 -7.17
C LYS A 22 0.74 -1.83 -6.18
N ALA A 23 0.35 -1.27 -5.05
CA ALA A 23 1.24 -0.99 -3.92
C ALA A 23 1.07 -2.09 -2.86
N ILE A 24 2.18 -2.48 -2.24
CA ILE A 24 2.27 -3.53 -1.24
C ILE A 24 3.13 -2.99 -0.09
N ALA A 25 2.57 -2.89 1.10
CA ALA A 25 3.30 -2.62 2.34
C ALA A 25 3.39 -3.87 3.19
N LYS A 26 4.57 -4.13 3.74
CA LYS A 26 4.79 -5.18 4.74
C LYS A 26 4.96 -4.56 6.13
N ILE A 27 4.18 -5.05 7.09
CA ILE A 27 4.18 -4.61 8.48
C ILE A 27 4.21 -5.85 9.38
N GLY A 28 5.40 -6.23 9.85
CA GLY A 28 5.59 -7.51 10.54
C GLY A 28 5.10 -8.67 9.66
N ASP A 29 4.19 -9.48 10.20
CA ASP A 29 3.51 -10.59 9.51
C ASP A 29 2.33 -10.15 8.63
N THR A 30 1.94 -8.87 8.66
CA THR A 30 0.79 -8.35 7.92
C THR A 30 1.23 -7.73 6.59
N GLU A 31 0.61 -8.16 5.49
CA GLU A 31 0.76 -7.55 4.17
C GLU A 31 -0.49 -6.74 3.79
N ILE A 32 -0.32 -5.45 3.50
CA ILE A 32 -1.39 -4.56 3.04
C ILE A 32 -1.14 -4.24 1.58
N LYS A 33 -2.11 -4.54 0.71
CA LYS A 33 -1.99 -4.32 -0.73
C LYS A 33 -3.20 -3.60 -1.29
N HIS A 34 -2.96 -2.60 -2.14
CA HIS A 34 -4.00 -1.90 -2.89
C HIS A 34 -3.60 -1.70 -4.33
N LYS A 35 -4.60 -1.76 -5.22
CA LYS A 35 -4.44 -1.40 -6.64
C LYS A 35 -4.89 0.05 -6.84
N GLY A 36 -4.32 0.72 -7.85
CA GLY A 36 -4.66 2.08 -8.21
C GLY A 36 -4.45 2.36 -9.70
N GLN A 37 -5.16 3.37 -10.18
CA GLN A 37 -5.06 3.96 -11.51
C GLN A 37 -3.69 4.62 -11.75
N SER A 38 -3.06 5.10 -10.67
CA SER A 38 -1.73 5.72 -10.67
C SER A 38 -0.88 5.16 -9.52
N GLN A 39 0.45 5.24 -9.64
CA GLN A 39 1.38 4.84 -8.56
C GLN A 39 1.02 5.52 -7.23
N SER A 40 0.85 6.85 -7.27
CA SER A 40 0.50 7.65 -6.10
C SER A 40 -0.84 7.22 -5.48
N GLN A 41 -1.84 6.87 -6.31
CA GLN A 41 -3.14 6.41 -5.80
C GLN A 41 -3.01 5.06 -5.10
N ALA A 42 -2.27 4.11 -5.67
CA ALA A 42 -2.04 2.82 -5.04
C ALA A 42 -1.31 2.98 -3.69
N ILE A 43 -0.29 3.85 -3.64
CA ILE A 43 0.45 4.18 -2.42
C ILE A 43 -0.45 4.83 -1.37
N ASP A 44 -1.26 5.81 -1.77
CA ASP A 44 -2.13 6.55 -0.86
C ASP A 44 -3.17 5.64 -0.21
N LEU A 45 -3.76 4.74 -0.99
CA LEU A 45 -4.69 3.72 -0.47
C LEU A 45 -4.01 2.79 0.54
N VAL A 46 -2.76 2.38 0.30
CA VAL A 46 -2.00 1.59 1.27
C VAL A 46 -1.74 2.40 2.54
N LYS A 47 -1.30 3.66 2.44
CA LYS A 47 -1.08 4.53 3.60
C LYS A 47 -2.36 4.75 4.42
N GLN A 48 -3.50 4.97 3.76
CA GLN A 48 -4.80 5.09 4.42
C GLN A 48 -5.16 3.83 5.19
N SER A 49 -4.97 2.65 4.58
CA SER A 49 -5.20 1.36 5.23
C SER A 49 -4.29 1.14 6.44
N ILE A 50 -3.00 1.49 6.34
CA ILE A 50 -2.06 1.45 7.47
C ILE A 50 -2.54 2.35 8.60
N ASN A 51 -2.88 3.60 8.30
CA ASN A 51 -3.36 4.55 9.31
C ASN A 51 -4.64 4.08 9.98
N LYS A 52 -5.57 3.51 9.21
CA LYS A 52 -6.82 2.95 9.74
C LYS A 52 -6.57 1.76 10.68
N LEU A 53 -5.58 0.91 10.37
CA LEU A 53 -5.21 -0.23 11.21
C LEU A 53 -4.49 0.22 12.49
N LYS A 54 -3.61 1.22 12.40
CA LYS A 54 -2.97 1.85 13.56
C LYS A 54 -4.00 2.49 14.50
N LEU A 55 -4.96 3.24 13.94
CA LEU A 55 -6.05 3.85 14.73
C LEU A 55 -6.92 2.82 15.45
N LYS A 56 -7.02 1.60 14.90
CA LYS A 56 -7.75 0.50 15.52
C LYS A 56 -6.92 -0.32 16.50
N HIS A 57 -5.64 0.03 16.74
CA HIS A 57 -4.70 -0.75 17.54
C HIS A 57 -4.53 -2.21 17.07
N ILE A 58 -4.67 -2.44 15.76
CA ILE A 58 -4.50 -3.77 15.14
C ILE A 58 -3.05 -4.01 14.68
N LEU A 59 -2.29 -2.91 14.50
CA LEU A 59 -0.86 -2.85 14.16
C LEU A 59 -0.14 -2.00 15.20
#